data_AF-A0A932JW30-F1
#
_entry.id   AF-A0A932JW30-F1
#
_cell.length_a   1.000
_cell.length_b   1.000
_cell.length_c   1.000
_cell.angle_alpha   90.00
_cell.angle_beta   90.00
_cell.angle_gamma   90.00
#
_symmetry.space_group_name_H-M   'P 1'
#
loop_
_entity.id
_entity.type
_entity.pdbx_description
1 polymer ?
#
loop_
_entity_poly.entity_id
_entity_poly.type
_entity_poly.pdbx_seq_one_letter_code
_entity_poly.pdbx_strand_id
1 'polypeptide(L)'
;MIDRASFLCGELPQPVARYRTGEAEFEIYRARSWYSRWHDPVLEQIVLLARDAYRLYGKRPTLDSYDEKAAIYLVRATYPWSAEPRETAQEWLCIRLVPGSGQPLGVGEPEIYFSGGRSFDQWLQERLVVAGESFWKYVVSSSRMCAVRPYLEATGQELGSRNRYTAISFSLIHAQFLLDYPLALHPYRCITAIIRPELIAKSLTVRKDGREFRPTFCPARKFFGLSSAAEISLDRSVYTYRFPSYWLDVPQLTTCLEELLAKGDLSRQSLEHYVGAEWGTAISWQRLGDLLLVDGQIFGSRMTGSDLRAIIDARVRDVPELNVTPTPDWNRGILSVLEAAGVDIFAQHPALRYEDGQVLV
;
A
#
# COMPACT_ATOMS: atom_id res chain seq x y z
N MET A 1 1.21 8.66 -26.92
CA MET A 1 1.36 7.74 -25.78
C MET A 1 2.05 6.51 -26.34
N ILE A 2 3.31 6.25 -25.95
CA ILE A 2 3.91 4.92 -26.16
C ILE A 2 3.00 3.94 -25.41
N ASP A 3 2.59 2.87 -26.07
CA ASP A 3 1.71 1.85 -25.51
C ASP A 3 2.35 1.30 -24.24
N ARG A 4 1.82 1.71 -23.07
CA ARG A 4 2.40 1.47 -21.74
C ARG A 4 2.66 -0.01 -21.47
N ALA A 5 1.92 -0.88 -22.13
CA ALA A 5 2.03 -2.32 -21.97
C ALA A 5 3.03 -2.97 -22.93
N SER A 6 3.31 -2.38 -24.09
CA SER A 6 4.33 -2.92 -25.02
C SER A 6 5.72 -3.02 -24.37
N PHE A 7 6.05 -2.09 -23.47
CA PHE A 7 7.28 -2.11 -22.67
C PHE A 7 7.31 -3.25 -21.64
N LEU A 8 6.16 -3.63 -21.07
CA LEU A 8 6.07 -4.71 -20.09
C LEU A 8 6.25 -6.11 -20.71
N CYS A 9 6.11 -6.19 -22.03
CA CYS A 9 6.35 -7.40 -22.82
C CYS A 9 7.80 -7.50 -23.32
N GLY A 10 8.67 -6.54 -22.97
CA GLY A 10 10.08 -6.55 -23.35
C GLY A 10 10.92 -7.60 -22.60
N GLU A 11 12.21 -7.65 -22.93
CA GLU A 11 13.16 -8.51 -22.22
C GLU A 11 13.33 -8.04 -20.77
N LEU A 12 13.08 -8.94 -19.82
CA LEU A 12 13.21 -8.70 -18.38
C LEU A 12 14.50 -9.33 -17.86
N PRO A 13 15.12 -8.77 -16.81
CA PRO A 13 16.21 -9.44 -16.12
C PRO A 13 15.74 -10.78 -15.53
N GLN A 14 16.66 -11.65 -15.13
CA GLN A 14 16.30 -12.91 -14.49
C GLN A 14 15.55 -12.66 -13.16
N PRO A 15 14.40 -13.32 -12.92
CA PRO A 15 13.72 -13.21 -11.64
C PRO A 15 14.55 -13.84 -10.52
N VAL A 16 14.43 -13.30 -9.30
CA VAL A 16 15.11 -13.84 -8.12
C VAL A 16 14.48 -15.16 -7.64
N ALA A 17 13.21 -15.37 -7.95
CA ALA A 17 12.50 -16.62 -7.66
C ALA A 17 11.32 -16.82 -8.63
N ARG A 18 10.93 -18.08 -8.83
CA ARG A 18 9.74 -18.46 -9.60
C ARG A 18 8.91 -19.46 -8.81
N TYR A 19 7.61 -19.22 -8.76
CA TYR A 19 6.66 -20.08 -8.08
C TYR A 19 5.45 -20.33 -8.96
N ARG A 20 4.71 -21.41 -8.68
CA ARG A 20 3.54 -21.80 -9.46
C ARG A 20 2.41 -22.24 -8.56
N THR A 21 1.19 -22.03 -9.06
CA THR A 21 -0.02 -22.74 -8.61
C THR A 21 -0.50 -23.63 -9.76
N GLY A 22 -1.64 -24.31 -9.58
CA GLY A 22 -2.27 -25.06 -10.67
C GLY A 22 -2.72 -24.19 -11.86
N GLU A 23 -2.85 -22.86 -11.70
CA GLU A 23 -3.45 -21.96 -12.69
C GLU A 23 -2.57 -20.77 -13.10
N ALA A 24 -1.49 -20.48 -12.37
CA ALA A 24 -0.67 -19.30 -12.60
C ALA A 24 0.81 -19.53 -12.29
N GLU A 25 1.67 -18.83 -13.03
CA GLU A 25 3.10 -18.67 -12.73
C GLU A 25 3.35 -17.31 -12.10
N PHE A 26 4.26 -17.26 -11.14
CA PHE A 26 4.67 -16.08 -10.40
C PHE A 26 6.17 -15.91 -10.51
N GLU A 27 6.61 -14.79 -11.05
CA GLU A 27 8.02 -14.42 -11.10
C GLU A 27 8.27 -13.24 -10.18
N ILE A 28 9.18 -13.42 -9.23
CA ILE A 28 9.55 -12.40 -8.27
C ILE A 28 10.81 -11.69 -8.76
N TYR A 29 10.77 -10.37 -8.77
CA TYR A 29 11.89 -9.52 -9.11
C TYR A 29 12.20 -8.60 -7.94
N ARG A 30 13.49 -8.42 -7.67
CA ARG A 30 13.97 -7.43 -6.71
C ARG A 30 14.48 -6.23 -7.50
N ALA A 31 13.70 -5.15 -7.54
CA ALA A 31 14.09 -3.91 -8.20
C ALA A 31 15.16 -3.15 -7.41
N ARG A 32 15.14 -3.28 -6.07
CA ARG A 32 16.08 -2.63 -5.16
C ARG A 32 16.25 -3.44 -3.87
N SER A 33 17.46 -3.45 -3.30
CA SER A 33 17.75 -3.97 -1.96
C SER A 33 17.89 -2.81 -0.95
N TRP A 34 17.85 -3.11 0.35
CA TRP A 34 18.11 -2.10 1.37
C TRP A 34 19.42 -1.36 1.11
N TYR A 35 19.33 -0.02 1.13
CA TYR A 35 20.45 0.90 0.91
C TYR A 35 21.21 0.73 -0.42
N SER A 36 20.65 0.01 -1.40
CA SER A 36 21.28 -0.18 -2.71
C SER A 36 20.75 0.81 -3.74
N ARG A 37 21.41 0.94 -4.88
CA ARG A 37 20.81 1.53 -6.10
C ARG A 37 19.79 0.56 -6.72
N TRP A 38 19.05 1.03 -7.72
CA TRP A 38 18.24 0.16 -8.60
C TRP A 38 19.12 -0.92 -9.23
N HIS A 39 18.64 -2.16 -9.20
CA HIS A 39 19.37 -3.30 -9.77
C HIS A 39 19.30 -3.32 -11.29
N ASP A 40 18.19 -2.85 -11.85
CA ASP A 40 17.92 -2.87 -13.29
C ASP A 40 17.01 -1.70 -13.70
N PRO A 41 17.35 -0.94 -14.77
CA PRO A 41 16.54 0.19 -15.25
C PRO A 41 15.13 -0.20 -15.75
N VAL A 42 14.96 -1.40 -16.28
CA VAL A 42 13.64 -1.90 -16.73
C VAL A 42 12.76 -2.12 -15.51
N LEU A 43 13.28 -2.74 -14.46
CA LEU A 43 12.53 -2.91 -13.20
C LEU A 43 12.17 -1.57 -12.56
N GLU A 44 13.08 -0.58 -12.58
CA GLU A 44 12.76 0.79 -12.14
C GLU A 44 11.57 1.36 -12.90
N GLN A 45 11.56 1.27 -14.24
CA GLN A 45 10.45 1.76 -15.05
C GLN A 45 9.12 1.05 -14.74
N ILE A 46 9.14 -0.26 -14.49
CA ILE A 46 7.95 -1.01 -14.07
C ILE A 46 7.44 -0.52 -12.71
N VAL A 47 8.34 -0.24 -11.75
CA VAL A 47 7.95 0.36 -10.46
C VAL A 47 7.31 1.72 -10.66
N LEU A 48 7.90 2.58 -11.50
CA LEU A 48 7.34 3.91 -11.79
C LEU A 48 5.95 3.80 -12.43
N LEU A 49 5.77 2.85 -13.35
CA LEU A 49 4.49 2.59 -13.99
C LEU A 49 3.43 2.07 -13.00
N ALA A 50 3.77 1.10 -12.17
CA ALA A 50 2.86 0.57 -11.14
C ALA A 50 2.43 1.67 -10.16
N ARG A 51 3.33 2.57 -9.78
CA ARG A 51 3.05 3.69 -8.88
C ARG A 51 2.22 4.80 -9.52
N ASP A 52 2.14 4.87 -10.85
CA ASP A 52 1.24 5.79 -11.55
C ASP A 52 -0.23 5.56 -11.18
N ALA A 53 -0.58 4.34 -10.76
CA ALA A 53 -1.91 4.00 -10.25
C ALA A 53 -2.33 4.87 -9.04
N TYR A 54 -1.38 5.44 -8.29
CA TYR A 54 -1.70 6.35 -7.18
C TYR A 54 -2.29 7.68 -7.61
N ARG A 55 -2.16 8.07 -8.89
CA ARG A 55 -2.76 9.31 -9.41
C ARG A 55 -4.28 9.33 -9.26
N LEU A 56 -4.93 8.16 -9.19
CA LEU A 56 -6.35 8.05 -8.88
C LEU A 56 -6.71 8.70 -7.52
N TYR A 57 -5.77 8.68 -6.57
CA TYR A 57 -6.00 9.16 -5.22
C TYR A 57 -5.55 10.61 -4.97
N GLY A 58 -4.79 11.21 -5.89
CA GLY A 58 -4.24 12.56 -5.77
C GLY A 58 -2.81 12.68 -6.32
N LYS A 59 -2.11 13.77 -6.01
CA LYS A 59 -0.79 14.11 -6.58
C LYS A 59 0.38 13.51 -5.79
N ARG A 60 0.50 12.19 -5.73
CA ARG A 60 1.56 11.53 -4.93
C ARG A 60 2.87 11.46 -5.72
N PRO A 61 4.03 11.87 -5.14
CA PRO A 61 5.32 11.64 -5.77
C PRO A 61 5.51 10.15 -6.07
N THR A 62 5.95 9.83 -7.28
CA THR A 62 6.24 8.45 -7.70
C THR A 62 7.36 7.87 -6.86
N LEU A 63 8.40 8.66 -6.59
CA LEU A 63 9.49 8.34 -5.66
C LEU A 63 9.52 9.36 -4.51
N ASP A 64 9.95 8.92 -3.32
CA ASP A 64 10.22 9.76 -2.15
C ASP A 64 11.55 9.36 -1.47
N SER A 65 11.96 10.10 -0.45
CA SER A 65 13.23 9.88 0.24
C SER A 65 13.35 8.52 0.92
N TYR A 66 12.24 7.85 1.27
CA TYR A 66 12.30 6.51 1.85
C TYR A 66 12.62 5.44 0.80
N ASP A 67 12.42 5.71 -0.49
CA ASP A 67 12.85 4.79 -1.55
C ASP A 67 14.35 4.58 -1.52
N GLU A 68 15.15 5.57 -1.06
CA GLU A 68 16.62 5.51 -1.01
C GLU A 68 17.19 4.37 -0.15
N LYS A 69 16.42 3.95 0.86
CA LYS A 69 16.80 2.87 1.76
C LYS A 69 15.94 1.61 1.65
N ALA A 70 14.88 1.65 0.85
CA ALA A 70 13.90 0.57 0.80
C ALA A 70 14.35 -0.59 -0.10
N ALA A 71 13.87 -1.78 0.25
CA ALA A 71 13.82 -2.89 -0.68
C ALA A 71 12.52 -2.77 -1.46
N ILE A 72 12.59 -2.95 -2.78
CA ILE A 72 11.42 -2.83 -3.66
C ILE A 72 11.32 -4.12 -4.46
N TYR A 73 10.18 -4.77 -4.33
CA TYR A 73 9.87 -6.02 -4.99
C TYR A 73 8.73 -5.86 -5.97
N LEU A 74 8.83 -6.61 -7.06
CA LEU A 74 7.80 -6.77 -8.07
C LEU A 74 7.45 -8.25 -8.16
N VAL A 75 6.18 -8.58 -8.34
CA VAL A 75 5.75 -9.91 -8.76
C VAL A 75 4.94 -9.78 -10.02
N ARG A 76 5.38 -10.48 -11.07
CA ARG A 76 4.59 -10.72 -12.28
C ARG A 76 3.82 -12.02 -12.08
N ALA A 77 2.49 -11.96 -12.18
CA ALA A 77 1.66 -13.15 -12.27
C ALA A 77 1.21 -13.34 -13.72
N THR A 78 1.32 -14.57 -14.22
CA THR A 78 0.99 -14.94 -15.61
C THR A 78 0.01 -16.11 -15.58
N TYR A 79 -1.12 -15.99 -16.28
CA TYR A 79 -2.21 -16.95 -16.19
C TYR A 79 -3.11 -16.98 -17.43
N PRO A 80 -3.84 -18.08 -17.69
CA PRO A 80 -4.81 -18.15 -18.79
C PRO A 80 -5.97 -17.17 -18.57
N TRP A 81 -6.27 -16.36 -19.59
CA TRP A 81 -7.39 -15.42 -19.60
C TRP A 81 -8.64 -15.99 -20.28
N SER A 82 -8.45 -16.60 -21.45
CA SER A 82 -9.52 -17.21 -22.25
C SER A 82 -9.09 -18.59 -22.74
N ALA A 83 -10.06 -19.49 -22.90
CA ALA A 83 -9.79 -20.87 -23.32
C ALA A 83 -9.50 -20.97 -24.83
N GLU A 84 -10.20 -20.19 -25.65
CA GLU A 84 -9.99 -20.09 -27.11
C GLU A 84 -10.34 -18.68 -27.63
N PRO A 85 -9.41 -17.99 -28.34
CA PRO A 85 -7.99 -18.33 -28.44
C PRO A 85 -7.33 -18.38 -27.05
N ARG A 86 -6.32 -19.23 -26.84
CA ARG A 86 -5.61 -19.28 -25.53
C ARG A 86 -4.84 -17.99 -25.32
N GLU A 87 -5.49 -17.01 -24.71
CA GLU A 87 -4.86 -15.76 -24.36
C GLU A 87 -4.27 -15.86 -22.96
N THR A 88 -3.04 -15.35 -22.80
CA THR A 88 -2.37 -15.23 -21.52
C THR A 88 -2.49 -13.80 -21.03
N ALA A 89 -2.92 -13.64 -19.78
CA ALA A 89 -2.88 -12.36 -19.08
C ALA A 89 -1.65 -12.29 -18.17
N GLN A 90 -1.12 -11.09 -18.03
CA GLN A 90 -0.10 -10.75 -17.05
C GLN A 90 -0.61 -9.62 -16.15
N GLU A 91 -0.26 -9.66 -14.87
CA GLU A 91 -0.48 -8.56 -13.93
C GLU A 91 0.73 -8.38 -13.02
N TRP A 92 0.95 -7.16 -12.52
CA TRP A 92 2.08 -6.84 -11.65
C TRP A 92 1.62 -6.31 -10.31
N LEU A 93 2.29 -6.75 -9.25
CA LEU A 93 2.22 -6.12 -7.94
C LEU A 93 3.60 -5.58 -7.55
N CYS A 94 3.63 -4.38 -6.98
CA CYS A 94 4.81 -3.71 -6.46
C CYS A 94 4.60 -3.39 -4.98
N ILE A 95 5.58 -3.71 -4.13
CA ILE A 95 5.58 -3.35 -2.71
C ILE A 95 6.96 -2.82 -2.33
N ARG A 96 6.96 -1.83 -1.46
CA ARG A 96 8.16 -1.24 -0.87
C ARG A 96 8.28 -1.63 0.61
N LEU A 97 9.41 -2.20 0.98
CA LEU A 97 9.75 -2.56 2.35
C LEU A 97 10.86 -1.66 2.88
N VAL A 98 10.49 -0.76 3.79
CA VAL A 98 11.37 0.31 4.30
C VAL A 98 11.92 -0.08 5.67
N PRO A 99 13.24 -0.22 5.86
CA PRO A 99 13.81 -0.43 7.18
C PRO A 99 13.75 0.88 7.98
N GLY A 100 13.46 0.82 9.27
CA GLY A 100 13.44 2.01 10.13
C GLY A 100 14.81 2.68 10.28
N SER A 101 15.89 1.90 10.22
CA SER A 101 17.26 2.41 10.25
C SER A 101 17.67 3.12 8.95
N GLY A 102 18.70 3.96 9.03
CA GLY A 102 19.28 4.68 7.88
C GLY A 102 18.78 6.11 7.74
N GLN A 103 19.00 6.70 6.58
CA GLN A 103 18.57 8.06 6.24
C GLN A 103 17.47 8.02 5.17
N PRO A 104 16.32 8.72 5.37
CA PRO A 104 15.91 9.35 6.63
C PRO A 104 15.70 8.31 7.75
N LEU A 105 15.82 8.69 9.01
CA LEU A 105 15.49 7.82 10.15
C LEU A 105 13.97 7.64 10.24
N GLY A 106 13.50 6.43 10.59
CA GLY A 106 12.07 6.13 10.70
C GLY A 106 11.51 5.41 9.48
N VAL A 107 10.19 5.22 9.41
CA VAL A 107 9.53 4.56 8.26
C VAL A 107 8.41 5.40 7.65
N GLY A 108 8.15 6.58 8.20
CA GLY A 108 7.17 7.56 7.72
C GLY A 108 5.71 7.26 8.05
N GLU A 109 5.40 6.08 8.59
CA GLU A 109 4.04 5.66 8.92
C GLU A 109 3.68 5.89 10.40
N PRO A 110 4.41 5.38 11.42
CA PRO A 110 4.11 5.70 12.83
C PRO A 110 4.21 7.19 13.16
N GLU A 111 5.05 7.95 12.46
CA GLU A 111 5.37 9.34 12.74
C GLU A 111 4.19 10.29 12.49
N ILE A 112 3.22 9.87 11.66
CA ILE A 112 2.04 10.69 11.30
C ILE A 112 0.78 10.33 12.10
N TYR A 113 0.81 9.27 12.91
CA TYR A 113 -0.31 8.91 13.80
C TYR A 113 -0.02 9.34 15.22
N PHE A 114 -1.07 9.76 15.94
CA PHE A 114 -0.99 10.29 17.29
C PHE A 114 -2.06 9.69 18.19
N SER A 115 -1.74 9.56 19.48
CA SER A 115 -2.70 9.29 20.54
C SER A 115 -2.31 10.05 21.80
N GLY A 116 -3.25 10.79 22.40
CA GLY A 116 -2.99 11.60 23.59
C GLY A 116 -1.88 12.66 23.40
N GLY A 117 -1.77 13.25 22.21
CA GLY A 117 -0.73 14.23 21.87
C GLY A 117 0.66 13.65 21.61
N ARG A 118 0.80 12.32 21.60
CA ARG A 118 2.06 11.60 21.37
C ARG A 118 2.02 10.83 20.07
N SER A 119 3.10 10.89 19.29
CA SER A 119 3.22 10.16 18.02
C SER A 119 3.51 8.67 18.23
N PHE A 120 3.07 7.81 17.32
CA PHE A 120 3.15 6.35 17.47
C PHE A 120 4.57 5.79 17.44
N ASP A 121 5.55 6.51 16.89
CA ASP A 121 6.97 6.18 17.01
C ASP A 121 7.48 6.26 18.46
N GLN A 122 6.99 7.22 19.25
CA GLN A 122 7.29 7.29 20.69
C GLN A 122 6.69 6.10 21.45
N TRP A 123 5.48 5.68 21.08
CA TRP A 123 4.85 4.48 21.65
C TRP A 123 5.63 3.21 21.26
N LEU A 124 6.14 3.12 20.03
CA LEU A 124 7.00 2.02 19.58
C LEU A 124 8.30 1.96 20.39
N GLN A 125 8.93 3.11 20.64
CA GLN A 125 10.15 3.19 21.43
C GLN A 125 9.96 2.60 22.84
N GLU A 126 8.85 2.94 23.51
CA GLU A 126 8.50 2.42 24.83
C GLU A 126 8.11 0.94 24.81
N ARG A 127 7.49 0.45 23.73
CA ARG A 127 7.05 -0.95 23.65
C ARG A 127 8.19 -1.90 23.31
N LEU A 128 9.13 -1.44 22.49
CA LEU A 128 10.23 -2.27 22.00
C LEU A 128 11.45 -2.24 22.93
N VAL A 129 11.46 -1.41 23.99
CA VAL A 129 12.52 -1.16 24.99
C VAL A 129 13.83 -1.88 24.67
N VAL A 130 14.77 -1.15 24.08
CA VAL A 130 16.12 -1.66 23.86
C VAL A 130 17.13 -0.70 24.47
N ALA A 131 17.93 -1.21 25.41
CA ALA A 131 18.99 -0.44 26.03
C ALA A 131 20.10 -0.13 25.01
N GLY A 132 20.44 1.15 24.86
CA GLY A 132 21.64 1.59 24.13
C GLY A 132 21.57 1.57 22.60
N GLU A 133 20.43 1.21 21.98
CA GLU A 133 20.31 1.13 20.52
C GLU A 133 18.99 1.75 20.03
N SER A 134 19.00 2.30 18.80
CA SER A 134 17.78 2.85 18.19
C SER A 134 16.75 1.76 17.95
N PHE A 135 15.52 1.95 18.44
CA PHE A 135 14.44 0.98 18.27
C PHE A 135 14.05 0.78 16.78
N TRP A 136 14.39 1.75 15.92
CA TRP A 136 14.05 1.73 14.51
C TRP A 136 14.63 0.56 13.72
N LYS A 137 15.75 -0.03 14.18
CA LYS A 137 16.29 -1.24 13.55
C LYS A 137 15.38 -2.47 13.70
N TYR A 138 14.40 -2.39 14.61
CA TYR A 138 13.42 -3.44 14.86
C TYR A 138 12.11 -3.27 14.07
N VAL A 139 12.02 -2.23 13.25
CA VAL A 139 10.78 -1.86 12.55
C VAL A 139 11.04 -1.88 11.03
N VAL A 140 10.14 -2.53 10.30
CA VAL A 140 10.09 -2.46 8.83
C VAL A 140 8.69 -2.03 8.43
N SER A 141 8.56 -1.08 7.51
CA SER A 141 7.26 -0.71 6.96
C SER A 141 6.99 -1.41 5.63
N SER A 142 5.82 -2.00 5.51
CA SER A 142 5.21 -2.47 4.28
C SER A 142 4.35 -1.37 3.67
N SER A 143 4.93 -0.61 2.75
CA SER A 143 4.29 0.57 2.17
C SER A 143 4.24 0.50 0.65
N ARG A 144 3.55 1.48 0.06
CA ARG A 144 3.49 1.70 -1.40
C ARG A 144 3.05 0.46 -2.20
N MET A 145 2.11 -0.34 -1.67
CA MET A 145 1.47 -1.41 -2.45
C MET A 145 0.70 -0.82 -3.64
N CYS A 146 1.17 -1.08 -4.85
CA CYS A 146 0.55 -0.65 -6.10
C CYS A 146 0.66 -1.75 -7.16
N ALA A 147 -0.12 -1.63 -8.24
CA ALA A 147 -0.22 -2.68 -9.25
C ALA A 147 -0.32 -2.08 -10.65
N VAL A 148 0.17 -2.84 -11.63
CA VAL A 148 -0.25 -2.67 -13.02
C VAL A 148 -1.47 -3.56 -13.23
N ARG A 149 -2.51 -3.00 -13.85
CA ARG A 149 -3.73 -3.74 -14.17
C ARG A 149 -3.42 -4.90 -15.12
N PRO A 150 -4.25 -5.95 -15.13
CA PRO A 150 -4.02 -7.08 -16.02
C PRO A 150 -3.99 -6.63 -17.48
N TYR A 151 -3.13 -7.22 -18.28
CA TYR A 151 -3.06 -6.99 -19.72
C TYR A 151 -2.78 -8.29 -20.46
N LEU A 152 -3.16 -8.35 -21.73
CA LEU A 152 -2.84 -9.49 -22.60
C LEU A 152 -1.36 -9.47 -22.97
N GLU A 153 -0.66 -10.57 -22.74
CA GLU A 153 0.78 -10.69 -23.03
C GLU A 153 1.11 -10.42 -24.50
N ALA A 154 0.30 -10.99 -25.41
CA ALA A 154 0.56 -10.92 -26.84
C ALA A 154 0.37 -9.53 -27.45
N THR A 155 -0.56 -8.73 -26.91
CA THR A 155 -0.98 -7.45 -27.50
C THR A 155 -0.68 -6.24 -26.62
N GLY A 156 -0.37 -6.45 -25.35
CA GLY A 156 -0.29 -5.37 -24.35
C GLY A 156 -1.67 -4.79 -23.98
N GLN A 157 -2.78 -5.32 -24.49
CA GLN A 157 -4.08 -4.70 -24.24
C GLN A 157 -4.46 -4.79 -22.76
N GLU A 158 -4.64 -3.64 -22.09
CA GLU A 158 -5.16 -3.58 -20.71
C GLU A 158 -6.55 -4.21 -20.65
N LEU A 159 -6.72 -5.14 -19.72
CA LEU A 159 -7.99 -5.76 -19.40
C LEU A 159 -8.69 -4.87 -18.36
N GLY A 160 -9.95 -4.52 -18.59
CA GLY A 160 -10.77 -3.75 -17.65
C GLY A 160 -11.13 -4.49 -16.34
N SER A 161 -10.46 -5.61 -16.05
CA SER A 161 -10.68 -6.46 -14.89
C SER A 161 -9.81 -6.04 -13.70
N ARG A 162 -10.18 -6.52 -12.51
CA ARG A 162 -9.37 -6.35 -11.31
C ARG A 162 -8.23 -7.37 -11.28
N ASN A 163 -7.13 -7.02 -10.62
CA ASN A 163 -6.04 -7.95 -10.38
C ASN A 163 -6.52 -9.19 -9.62
N ARG A 164 -6.27 -10.39 -10.18
CA ARG A 164 -6.79 -11.67 -9.70
C ARG A 164 -5.94 -12.27 -8.58
N TYR A 165 -4.63 -12.04 -8.60
CA TYR A 165 -3.66 -12.71 -7.74
C TYR A 165 -2.97 -11.79 -6.73
N THR A 166 -3.55 -10.61 -6.47
CA THR A 166 -3.02 -9.61 -5.51
C THR A 166 -2.64 -10.22 -4.16
N ALA A 167 -3.48 -11.06 -3.56
CA ALA A 167 -3.21 -11.68 -2.26
C ALA A 167 -1.98 -12.63 -2.28
N ILE A 168 -1.84 -13.41 -3.35
CA ILE A 168 -0.71 -14.33 -3.54
C ILE A 168 0.56 -13.53 -3.79
N SER A 169 0.53 -12.59 -4.73
CA SER A 169 1.67 -11.73 -5.07
C SER A 169 2.15 -10.94 -3.86
N PHE A 170 1.23 -10.40 -3.04
CA PHE A 170 1.55 -9.72 -1.79
C PHE A 170 2.32 -10.65 -0.85
N SER A 171 1.78 -11.85 -0.62
CA SER A 171 2.37 -12.81 0.30
C SER A 171 3.72 -13.35 -0.20
N LEU A 172 3.87 -13.53 -1.52
CA LEU A 172 5.11 -13.92 -2.17
C LEU A 172 6.21 -12.87 -2.00
N ILE A 173 5.90 -11.58 -2.17
CA ILE A 173 6.87 -10.50 -1.92
C ILE A 173 7.37 -10.56 -0.47
N HIS A 174 6.46 -10.69 0.49
CA HIS A 174 6.85 -10.74 1.90
C HIS A 174 7.60 -12.03 2.27
N ALA A 175 7.27 -13.17 1.66
CA ALA A 175 8.03 -14.41 1.84
C ALA A 175 9.44 -14.29 1.24
N GLN A 176 9.58 -13.69 0.05
CA GLN A 176 10.89 -13.43 -0.54
C GLN A 176 11.71 -12.46 0.31
N PHE A 177 11.08 -11.43 0.88
CA PHE A 177 11.75 -10.52 1.80
C PHE A 177 12.28 -11.25 3.05
N LEU A 178 11.52 -12.19 3.61
CA LEU A 178 11.99 -13.01 4.74
C LEU A 178 13.21 -13.86 4.37
N LEU A 179 13.25 -14.41 3.15
CA LEU A 179 14.40 -15.16 2.64
C LEU A 179 15.63 -14.25 2.41
N ASP A 180 15.41 -13.07 1.86
CA ASP A 180 16.47 -12.10 1.55
C ASP A 180 17.05 -11.42 2.81
N TYR A 181 16.21 -11.23 3.83
CA TYR A 181 16.55 -10.54 5.08
C TYR A 181 16.13 -11.40 6.30
N PRO A 182 16.80 -12.54 6.53
CA PRO A 182 16.43 -13.46 7.61
C PRO A 182 16.59 -12.82 8.99
N LEU A 183 15.77 -13.24 9.95
CA LEU A 183 15.70 -12.60 11.28
C LEU A 183 16.99 -12.75 12.09
N ALA A 184 17.77 -13.81 11.81
CA ALA A 184 19.09 -14.01 12.41
C ALA A 184 20.08 -12.88 12.07
N LEU A 185 19.95 -12.27 10.89
CA LEU A 185 20.81 -11.18 10.42
C LEU A 185 20.15 -9.80 10.54
N HIS A 186 18.83 -9.76 10.39
CA HIS A 186 18.02 -8.56 10.41
C HIS A 186 16.91 -8.73 11.46
N PRO A 187 17.17 -8.40 12.74
CA PRO A 187 16.32 -8.82 13.84
C PRO A 187 15.05 -7.96 13.99
N TYR A 188 14.34 -7.62 12.90
CA TYR A 188 13.12 -6.82 12.96
C TYR A 188 12.00 -7.56 13.72
N ARG A 189 11.34 -6.83 14.62
CA ARG A 189 10.33 -7.36 15.56
C ARG A 189 8.91 -7.09 15.13
N CYS A 190 8.69 -6.07 14.31
CA CYS A 190 7.36 -5.77 13.78
C CYS A 190 7.40 -5.22 12.36
N ILE A 191 6.31 -5.49 11.64
CA ILE A 191 6.00 -4.88 10.35
C ILE A 191 4.91 -3.83 10.56
N THR A 192 5.14 -2.59 10.12
CA THR A 192 4.10 -1.56 10.06
C THR A 192 3.46 -1.51 8.69
N ALA A 193 2.19 -1.14 8.62
CA ALA A 193 1.52 -0.87 7.36
C ALA A 193 0.33 0.08 7.57
N ILE A 194 0.15 1.02 6.65
CA ILE A 194 -1.09 1.79 6.55
C ILE A 194 -1.95 1.17 5.46
N ILE A 195 -3.13 0.65 5.82
CA ILE A 195 -3.99 -0.04 4.87
C ILE A 195 -5.48 0.18 5.18
N ARG A 196 -6.28 0.32 4.13
CA ARG A 196 -7.74 0.37 4.23
C ARG A 196 -8.32 -1.02 4.51
N PRO A 197 -9.21 -1.19 5.49
CA PRO A 197 -9.84 -2.48 5.80
C PRO A 197 -10.50 -3.16 4.58
N GLU A 198 -11.12 -2.37 3.71
CA GLU A 198 -11.75 -2.88 2.48
C GLU A 198 -10.76 -3.58 1.53
N LEU A 199 -9.51 -3.12 1.47
CA LEU A 199 -8.48 -3.73 0.61
C LEU A 199 -8.05 -5.09 1.16
N ILE A 200 -7.98 -5.23 2.48
CA ILE A 200 -7.69 -6.52 3.13
C ILE A 200 -8.77 -7.54 2.75
N ALA A 201 -10.04 -7.18 2.95
CA ALA A 201 -11.18 -8.07 2.74
C ALA A 201 -11.40 -8.45 1.26
N LYS A 202 -11.09 -7.53 0.32
CA LYS A 202 -11.38 -7.73 -1.11
C LYS A 202 -10.19 -8.24 -1.91
N SER A 203 -8.98 -7.79 -1.60
CA SER A 203 -7.81 -7.97 -2.47
C SER A 203 -6.68 -8.77 -1.84
N LEU A 204 -6.62 -8.85 -0.51
CA LEU A 204 -5.60 -9.60 0.22
C LEU A 204 -6.15 -10.87 0.89
N THR A 205 -7.30 -11.37 0.42
CA THR A 205 -7.95 -12.56 0.97
C THR A 205 -8.06 -13.65 -0.09
N VAL A 206 -7.53 -14.83 0.21
CA VAL A 206 -7.76 -16.07 -0.55
C VAL A 206 -8.88 -16.86 0.10
N ARG A 207 -9.84 -17.33 -0.69
CA ARG A 207 -10.94 -18.18 -0.24
C ARG A 207 -10.73 -19.60 -0.73
N LYS A 208 -10.73 -20.57 0.19
CA LYS A 208 -10.59 -21.99 -0.13
C LYS A 208 -11.41 -22.82 0.86
N ASP A 209 -12.21 -23.75 0.33
CA ASP A 209 -13.05 -24.66 1.13
C ASP A 209 -13.93 -23.95 2.17
N GLY A 210 -14.51 -22.80 1.79
CA GLY A 210 -15.35 -21.98 2.67
C GLY A 210 -14.60 -21.20 3.76
N ARG A 211 -13.26 -21.26 3.78
CA ARG A 211 -12.39 -20.52 4.73
C ARG A 211 -11.71 -19.34 4.04
N GLU A 212 -11.48 -18.27 4.80
CA GLU A 212 -10.75 -17.09 4.36
C GLU A 212 -9.34 -17.08 4.95
N PHE A 213 -8.34 -16.87 4.10
CA PHE A 213 -6.93 -16.75 4.45
C PHE A 213 -6.44 -15.38 4.02
N ARG A 214 -5.81 -14.63 4.93
CA ARG A 214 -5.33 -13.26 4.68
C ARG A 214 -4.08 -12.97 5.51
N PRO A 215 -3.22 -12.04 5.08
CA PRO A 215 -2.13 -11.56 5.92
C PRO A 215 -2.64 -11.00 7.25
N THR A 216 -1.84 -11.14 8.30
CA THR A 216 -2.21 -10.63 9.62
C THR A 216 -1.92 -9.14 9.72
N PHE A 217 -2.96 -8.34 9.91
CA PHE A 217 -2.86 -6.92 10.23
C PHE A 217 -3.30 -6.72 11.68
N CYS A 218 -2.36 -6.39 12.57
CA CYS A 218 -2.66 -6.04 13.96
C CYS A 218 -2.84 -4.53 14.06
N PRO A 219 -4.05 -4.01 14.28
CA PRO A 219 -4.28 -2.57 14.35
C PRO A 219 -3.50 -1.98 15.52
N ALA A 220 -2.95 -0.78 15.33
CA ALA A 220 -2.05 -0.17 16.31
C ALA A 220 -2.71 -0.03 17.70
N ARG A 221 -4.00 0.31 17.76
CA ARG A 221 -4.77 0.30 19.02
C ARG A 221 -4.65 -1.01 19.80
N LYS A 222 -4.67 -2.16 19.12
CA LYS A 222 -4.59 -3.48 19.74
C LYS A 222 -3.17 -3.77 20.19
N PHE A 223 -2.18 -3.41 19.36
CA PHE A 223 -0.78 -3.59 19.68
C PHE A 223 -0.34 -2.81 20.94
N PHE A 224 -0.83 -1.57 21.08
CA PHE A 224 -0.51 -0.70 22.23
C PHE A 224 -1.51 -0.79 23.40
N GLY A 225 -2.59 -1.56 23.27
CA GLY A 225 -3.59 -1.71 24.34
C GLY A 225 -4.45 -0.47 24.57
N LEU A 226 -4.68 0.34 23.53
CA LEU A 226 -5.56 1.51 23.58
C LEU A 226 -7.03 1.07 23.64
N SER A 227 -7.84 1.80 24.42
CA SER A 227 -9.23 1.43 24.70
C SER A 227 -10.16 1.64 23.51
N SER A 228 -9.87 2.60 22.64
CA SER A 228 -10.74 2.91 21.51
C SER A 228 -9.96 3.35 20.26
N ALA A 229 -10.57 3.16 19.09
CA ALA A 229 -10.03 3.70 17.83
C ALA A 229 -10.13 5.23 17.77
N ALA A 230 -11.06 5.83 18.52
CA ALA A 230 -11.26 7.28 18.58
C ALA A 230 -10.09 8.02 19.25
N GLU A 231 -9.25 7.31 20.00
CA GLU A 231 -8.01 7.85 20.58
C GLU A 231 -6.87 8.02 19.57
N ILE A 232 -7.05 7.54 18.33
CA ILE A 232 -6.05 7.62 17.28
C ILE A 232 -6.45 8.71 16.29
N SER A 233 -5.58 9.71 16.15
CA SER A 233 -5.69 10.76 15.15
C SER A 233 -4.55 10.68 14.15
N LEU A 234 -4.83 11.02 12.90
CA LEU A 234 -3.83 11.19 11.84
C LEU A 234 -3.50 12.68 11.71
N ASP A 235 -2.22 13.02 11.56
CA ASP A 235 -1.84 14.36 11.11
C ASP A 235 -2.18 14.53 9.63
N ARG A 236 -3.34 15.13 9.38
CA ARG A 236 -3.89 15.33 8.04
C ARG A 236 -3.13 16.36 7.21
N SER A 237 -2.33 17.21 7.85
CA SER A 237 -1.56 18.27 7.18
C SER A 237 -0.47 17.72 6.26
N VAL A 238 0.05 16.51 6.56
CA VAL A 238 1.17 15.92 5.84
C VAL A 238 0.71 15.27 4.52
N TYR A 239 -0.25 14.34 4.59
CA TYR A 239 -0.60 13.49 3.45
C TYR A 239 -2.09 13.48 3.09
N THR A 240 -2.98 13.62 4.07
CA THR A 240 -4.41 13.42 3.87
C THR A 240 -5.00 14.37 2.84
N TYR A 241 -4.73 15.68 2.98
CA TYR A 241 -5.27 16.68 2.05
C TYR A 241 -4.65 16.63 0.65
N ARG A 242 -3.45 16.06 0.52
CA ARG A 242 -2.82 15.84 -0.80
C ARG A 242 -3.43 14.62 -1.52
N PHE A 243 -3.90 13.62 -0.77
CA PHE A 243 -4.40 12.33 -1.28
C PHE A 243 -5.78 11.95 -0.70
N PRO A 244 -6.78 12.83 -0.78
CA PRO A 244 -7.97 12.74 0.06
C PRO A 244 -8.75 11.44 -0.12
N SER A 245 -8.85 10.90 -1.32
CA SER A 245 -9.66 9.70 -1.57
C SER A 245 -9.06 8.38 -1.08
N TYR A 246 -7.77 8.38 -0.73
CA TYR A 246 -7.16 7.24 -0.02
C TYR A 246 -7.36 7.32 1.49
N TRP A 247 -7.27 8.53 2.06
CA TRP A 247 -7.21 8.74 3.50
C TRP A 247 -8.57 9.03 4.14
N LEU A 248 -9.46 9.74 3.45
CA LEU A 248 -10.75 10.16 3.96
C LEU A 248 -11.86 9.21 3.52
N ASP A 249 -12.91 9.13 4.33
CA ASP A 249 -14.15 8.44 3.98
C ASP A 249 -14.81 9.19 2.82
N VAL A 250 -14.67 8.63 1.62
CA VAL A 250 -15.13 9.24 0.37
C VAL A 250 -16.65 9.52 0.39
N PRO A 251 -17.53 8.58 0.82
CA PRO A 251 -18.94 8.89 1.01
C PRO A 251 -19.20 10.09 1.93
N GLN A 252 -18.60 10.14 3.12
CA GLN A 252 -18.76 11.25 4.07
C GLN A 252 -18.22 12.57 3.50
N LEU A 253 -17.08 12.53 2.82
CA LEU A 253 -16.49 13.68 2.18
C LEU A 253 -17.40 14.24 1.07
N THR A 254 -17.97 13.36 0.23
CA THR A 254 -18.94 13.76 -0.79
C THR A 254 -20.14 14.45 -0.14
N THR A 255 -20.79 13.81 0.83
CA THR A 255 -21.96 14.38 1.52
C THR A 255 -21.61 15.72 2.19
N CYS A 256 -20.45 15.83 2.82
CA CYS A 256 -19.99 17.08 3.43
C CYS A 256 -19.87 18.21 2.39
N LEU A 257 -19.28 17.93 1.22
CA LEU A 257 -19.14 18.91 0.15
C LEU A 257 -20.51 19.28 -0.47
N GLU A 258 -21.42 18.32 -0.64
CA GLU A 258 -22.79 18.58 -1.11
C GLU A 258 -23.55 19.53 -0.18
N GLU A 259 -23.46 19.32 1.13
CA GLU A 259 -24.07 20.19 2.12
C GLU A 259 -23.52 21.62 2.08
N LEU A 260 -22.20 21.78 1.92
CA LEU A 260 -21.56 23.09 1.83
C LEU A 260 -21.98 23.86 0.57
N LEU A 261 -22.20 23.15 -0.54
CA LEU A 261 -22.75 23.75 -1.77
C LEU A 261 -24.21 24.16 -1.58
N ALA A 262 -25.02 23.31 -0.95
CA ALA A 262 -26.43 23.59 -0.71
C ALA A 262 -26.63 24.82 0.21
N LYS A 263 -25.71 25.02 1.17
CA LYS A 263 -25.69 26.20 2.05
C LYS A 263 -25.10 27.46 1.39
N GLY A 264 -24.47 27.32 0.24
CA GLY A 264 -23.76 28.41 -0.45
C GLY A 264 -22.44 28.81 0.21
N ASP A 265 -21.92 27.97 1.11
CA ASP A 265 -20.62 28.18 1.75
C ASP A 265 -19.49 27.88 0.75
N LEU A 266 -19.63 26.79 -0.02
CA LEU A 266 -18.87 26.53 -1.25
C LEU A 266 -19.73 26.88 -2.46
N SER A 267 -19.10 27.30 -3.57
CA SER A 267 -19.81 27.54 -4.82
C SER A 267 -19.43 26.53 -5.90
N ARG A 268 -20.30 26.39 -6.91
CA ARG A 268 -20.02 25.56 -8.09
C ARG A 268 -18.78 26.06 -8.85
N GLN A 269 -18.59 27.37 -8.91
CA GLN A 269 -17.40 27.98 -9.52
C GLN A 269 -16.11 27.58 -8.81
N SER A 270 -16.13 27.41 -7.47
CA SER A 270 -14.98 26.87 -6.74
C SER A 270 -14.61 25.47 -7.24
N LEU A 271 -15.60 24.60 -7.40
CA LEU A 271 -15.38 23.21 -7.82
C LEU A 271 -14.88 23.12 -9.26
N GLU A 272 -15.48 23.88 -10.18
CA GLU A 272 -15.00 23.97 -11.55
C GLU A 272 -13.55 24.46 -11.62
N HIS A 273 -13.21 25.49 -10.82
CA HIS A 273 -11.86 26.06 -10.78
C HIS A 273 -10.81 25.03 -10.30
N TYR A 274 -11.03 24.41 -9.13
CA TYR A 274 -10.03 23.55 -8.50
C TYR A 274 -10.11 22.09 -8.99
N VAL A 275 -11.32 21.53 -9.07
CA VAL A 275 -11.56 20.12 -9.40
C VAL A 275 -11.69 19.89 -10.91
N GLY A 276 -12.04 20.93 -11.68
CA GLY A 276 -12.13 20.85 -13.15
C GLY A 276 -13.34 20.07 -13.66
N ALA A 277 -14.41 19.98 -12.87
CA ALA A 277 -15.62 19.25 -13.22
C ALA A 277 -16.86 19.97 -12.66
N GLU A 278 -17.97 19.91 -13.39
CA GLU A 278 -19.28 20.29 -12.86
C GLU A 278 -19.71 19.29 -11.79
N TRP A 279 -20.25 19.80 -10.67
CA TRP A 279 -20.75 18.95 -9.58
C TRP A 279 -21.90 18.04 -10.07
N GLY A 280 -21.79 16.73 -9.82
CA GLY A 280 -22.71 15.72 -10.34
C GLY A 280 -22.18 14.93 -11.55
N THR A 281 -21.06 15.34 -12.13
CA THR A 281 -20.23 14.48 -13.00
C THR A 281 -19.24 13.68 -12.15
N ALA A 282 -18.56 12.68 -12.71
CA ALA A 282 -17.57 11.91 -11.97
C ALA A 282 -16.46 12.84 -11.44
N ILE A 283 -16.55 13.20 -10.15
CA ILE A 283 -15.60 14.08 -9.47
C ILE A 283 -14.19 13.55 -9.72
N SER A 284 -13.32 14.39 -10.26
CA SER A 284 -11.91 14.06 -10.38
C SER A 284 -11.27 14.11 -8.99
N TRP A 285 -11.34 12.99 -8.26
CA TRP A 285 -10.71 12.83 -6.94
C TRP A 285 -9.24 13.20 -6.94
N GLN A 286 -8.57 13.04 -8.10
CA GLN A 286 -7.19 13.45 -8.31
C GLN A 286 -6.96 14.95 -8.07
N ARG A 287 -7.94 15.79 -8.40
CA ARG A 287 -7.85 17.26 -8.30
C ARG A 287 -8.48 17.82 -7.03
N LEU A 288 -9.23 17.03 -6.27
CA LEU A 288 -9.83 17.49 -5.02
C LEU A 288 -8.78 18.00 -4.02
N GLY A 289 -7.58 17.42 -4.02
CA GLY A 289 -6.47 17.93 -3.19
C GLY A 289 -6.13 19.39 -3.47
N ASP A 290 -6.30 19.88 -4.70
CA ASP A 290 -6.01 21.28 -5.06
C ASP A 290 -6.97 22.25 -4.33
N LEU A 291 -8.22 21.85 -4.09
CA LEU A 291 -9.18 22.60 -3.28
C LEU A 291 -8.82 22.55 -1.79
N LEU A 292 -8.49 21.37 -1.27
CA LEU A 292 -8.22 21.16 0.15
C LEU A 292 -6.92 21.81 0.63
N LEU A 293 -5.99 22.06 -0.29
CA LEU A 293 -4.70 22.69 -0.02
C LEU A 293 -4.69 24.21 -0.24
N VAL A 294 -5.83 24.83 -0.58
CA VAL A 294 -5.91 26.29 -0.72
C VAL A 294 -5.49 26.96 0.59
N ASP A 295 -4.60 27.94 0.47
CA ASP A 295 -4.25 28.85 1.55
C ASP A 295 -5.01 30.17 1.34
N GLY A 296 -5.69 30.65 2.39
CA GLY A 296 -6.59 31.80 2.32
C GLY A 296 -7.96 31.50 1.65
N GLN A 297 -8.52 32.50 0.97
CA GLN A 297 -9.88 32.46 0.44
C GLN A 297 -10.03 31.48 -0.73
N ILE A 298 -11.09 30.66 -0.71
CA ILE A 298 -11.44 29.78 -1.84
C ILE A 298 -12.10 30.61 -2.94
N PHE A 299 -11.64 30.43 -4.19
CA PHE A 299 -12.18 31.14 -5.35
C PHE A 299 -13.71 31.01 -5.45
N GLY A 300 -14.42 32.14 -5.49
CA GLY A 300 -15.89 32.17 -5.63
C GLY A 300 -16.66 31.66 -4.41
N SER A 301 -16.02 31.44 -3.26
CA SER A 301 -16.63 30.97 -2.02
C SER A 301 -16.47 32.00 -0.91
N ARG A 302 -17.30 31.91 0.14
CA ARG A 302 -17.19 32.72 1.36
C ARG A 302 -16.20 32.12 2.38
N MET A 303 -15.76 30.89 2.17
CA MET A 303 -14.88 30.17 3.06
C MET A 303 -13.41 30.32 2.67
N THR A 304 -12.54 30.17 3.66
CA THR A 304 -11.12 29.90 3.44
C THR A 304 -10.86 28.40 3.33
N GLY A 305 -9.69 28.03 2.80
CA GLY A 305 -9.23 26.64 2.82
C GLY A 305 -9.08 26.10 4.24
N SER A 306 -8.73 26.97 5.21
CA SER A 306 -8.67 26.58 6.63
C SER A 306 -10.04 26.24 7.20
N ASP A 307 -11.07 27.03 6.86
CA ASP A 307 -12.45 26.77 7.30
C ASP A 307 -12.94 25.43 6.73
N LEU A 308 -12.65 25.16 5.45
CA LEU A 308 -13.03 23.90 4.81
C LEU A 308 -12.36 22.71 5.49
N ARG A 309 -11.06 22.79 5.76
CA ARG A 309 -10.32 21.75 6.47
C ARG A 309 -10.87 21.51 7.87
N ALA A 310 -11.17 22.58 8.62
CA ALA A 310 -11.76 22.46 9.96
C ALA A 310 -13.12 21.74 9.95
N ILE A 311 -13.97 21.99 8.93
CA ILE A 311 -15.25 21.29 8.77
C ILE A 311 -15.03 19.81 8.44
N ILE A 312 -14.09 19.50 7.54
CA ILE A 312 -13.75 18.12 7.16
C ILE A 312 -13.17 17.36 8.37
N ASP A 313 -12.33 18.00 9.18
CA ASP A 313 -11.77 17.44 10.40
C ASP A 313 -12.83 17.06 11.43
N ALA A 314 -13.90 17.85 11.52
CA ALA A 314 -15.00 17.56 12.43
C ALA A 314 -15.97 16.48 11.92
N ARG A 315 -16.07 16.26 10.60
CA ARG A 315 -17.18 15.49 10.01
C ARG A 315 -16.79 14.25 9.22
N VAL A 316 -15.58 14.21 8.70
CA VAL A 316 -15.11 13.14 7.82
C VAL A 316 -14.06 12.33 8.55
N ARG A 317 -14.25 11.01 8.64
CA ARG A 317 -13.32 10.12 9.33
C ARG A 317 -12.14 9.75 8.43
N ASP A 318 -11.03 9.42 9.07
CA ASP A 318 -9.93 8.72 8.42
C ASP A 318 -10.29 7.24 8.23
N VAL A 319 -9.89 6.67 7.10
CA VAL A 319 -10.20 5.28 6.72
C VAL A 319 -9.04 4.31 6.91
N PRO A 320 -7.82 4.58 6.38
CA PRO A 320 -6.75 3.60 6.50
C PRO A 320 -6.25 3.55 7.94
N GLU A 321 -6.11 2.33 8.44
CA GLU A 321 -5.64 2.09 9.80
C GLU A 321 -4.13 1.87 9.79
N LEU A 322 -3.43 2.46 10.77
CA LEU A 322 -2.07 2.05 11.10
C LEU A 322 -2.12 0.65 11.73
N ASN A 323 -1.34 -0.25 11.18
CA ASN A 323 -1.13 -1.59 11.71
C ASN A 323 0.32 -1.73 12.16
N VAL A 324 0.51 -2.38 13.31
CA VAL A 324 1.81 -2.75 13.86
C VAL A 324 1.72 -4.23 14.21
N THR A 325 2.17 -5.08 13.29
CA THR A 325 2.06 -6.53 13.44
C THR A 325 3.38 -7.10 13.92
N PRO A 326 3.40 -7.88 15.03
CA PRO A 326 4.57 -8.66 15.40
C PRO A 326 5.05 -9.55 14.26
N THR A 327 6.35 -9.61 14.01
CA THR A 327 6.94 -10.39 12.90
C THR A 327 6.45 -11.85 12.87
N PRO A 328 6.35 -12.59 14.00
CA PRO A 328 5.85 -13.97 13.95
C PRO A 328 4.40 -14.08 13.44
N ASP A 329 3.53 -13.15 13.83
CA ASP A 329 2.13 -13.13 13.41
C ASP A 329 1.99 -12.72 11.93
N TRP A 330 2.84 -11.80 11.48
CA TRP A 330 2.94 -11.40 10.08
C TRP A 330 3.34 -12.58 9.20
N ASN A 331 4.45 -13.25 9.55
CA ASN A 331 4.98 -14.39 8.83
C ASN A 331 3.97 -15.53 8.76
N ARG A 332 3.33 -15.88 9.88
CA ARG A 332 2.25 -16.89 9.90
C ARG A 332 1.11 -16.52 8.95
N GLY A 333 0.68 -15.25 8.96
CA GLY A 333 -0.40 -14.76 8.11
C GLY A 333 -0.08 -14.91 6.61
N ILE A 334 1.06 -14.38 6.15
CA ILE A 334 1.45 -14.46 4.73
C ILE A 334 1.68 -15.90 4.28
N LEU A 335 2.30 -16.75 5.11
CA LEU A 335 2.57 -18.14 4.74
C LEU A 335 1.28 -18.96 4.65
N SER A 336 0.31 -18.72 5.55
CA SER A 336 -1.00 -19.37 5.48
C SER A 336 -1.77 -19.04 4.19
N VAL A 337 -1.59 -17.82 3.65
CA VAL A 337 -2.17 -17.43 2.35
C VAL A 337 -1.54 -18.23 1.21
N LEU A 338 -0.20 -18.35 1.20
CA LEU A 338 0.53 -19.10 0.17
C LEU A 338 0.19 -20.59 0.21
N GLU A 339 0.09 -21.16 1.41
CA GLU A 339 -0.28 -22.57 1.60
C GLU A 339 -1.72 -22.84 1.13
N ALA A 340 -2.67 -21.99 1.53
CA ALA A 340 -4.05 -22.10 1.08
C ALA A 340 -4.13 -21.99 -0.46
N ALA A 341 -3.41 -21.04 -1.05
CA ALA A 341 -3.35 -20.87 -2.50
C ALA A 341 -2.67 -22.02 -3.26
N GLY A 342 -2.01 -22.96 -2.56
CA GLY A 342 -1.33 -24.09 -3.20
C GLY A 342 -0.10 -23.66 -3.99
N VAL A 343 0.61 -22.64 -3.53
CA VAL A 343 1.86 -22.20 -4.13
C VAL A 343 2.98 -23.18 -3.78
N ASP A 344 3.79 -23.56 -4.76
CA ASP A 344 4.88 -24.53 -4.61
C ASP A 344 6.12 -24.03 -3.83
N ILE A 345 6.05 -22.85 -3.21
CA ILE A 345 7.15 -22.25 -2.44
C ILE A 345 7.67 -23.18 -1.33
N PHE A 346 6.81 -23.94 -0.67
CA PHE A 346 7.21 -24.85 0.42
C PHE A 346 7.92 -26.12 -0.06
N ALA A 347 7.85 -26.44 -1.36
CA ALA A 347 8.67 -27.49 -1.95
C ALA A 347 10.09 -26.99 -2.21
N GLN A 348 10.22 -25.71 -2.60
CA GLN A 348 11.51 -25.07 -2.88
C GLN A 348 12.22 -24.59 -1.61
N HIS A 349 11.45 -24.16 -0.61
CA HIS A 349 11.93 -23.63 0.68
C HIS A 349 11.21 -24.31 1.85
N PRO A 350 11.55 -25.57 2.19
CA PRO A 350 10.91 -26.29 3.29
C PRO A 350 11.00 -25.58 4.65
N ALA A 351 12.06 -24.79 4.88
CA ALA A 351 12.25 -24.01 6.10
C ALA A 351 11.18 -22.91 6.34
N LEU A 352 10.44 -22.52 5.30
CA LEU A 352 9.29 -21.62 5.43
C LEU A 352 8.05 -22.31 6.00
N ARG A 353 8.04 -23.64 6.15
CA ARG A 353 6.94 -24.33 6.83
C ARG A 353 6.95 -23.96 8.31
N TYR A 354 5.76 -23.69 8.83
CA TYR A 354 5.55 -23.36 10.23
C TYR A 354 5.46 -24.66 11.02
N GLU A 355 6.55 -25.08 11.65
CA GLU A 355 6.56 -26.21 12.60
C GLU A 355 6.74 -25.66 14.02
N ASP A 356 5.98 -26.18 14.98
CA ASP A 356 6.11 -25.88 16.42
C ASP A 356 6.10 -24.38 16.83
N GLY A 357 5.34 -23.54 16.12
CA GLY A 357 5.11 -22.16 16.55
C GLY A 357 6.17 -21.15 16.08
N GLN A 358 7.13 -21.55 15.24
CA GLN A 358 8.15 -20.66 14.69
C GLN A 358 8.40 -20.92 13.19
N VAL A 359 8.76 -19.87 12.44
CA VAL A 359 9.38 -20.03 11.11
C VAL A 359 10.87 -20.19 11.34
N LEU A 360 11.49 -21.19 10.72
CA LEU A 360 12.91 -21.54 10.92
C LEU A 360 13.90 -20.64 10.14
N VAL A 361 13.44 -19.47 9.64
CA VAL A 361 14.20 -18.57 8.75
C VAL A 361 14.56 -17.25 9.42
#